data_AF-A0A0L8GY49-F1
#
_entry.id   AF-A0A0L8GY49-F1
#
_cell.length_a   1.000
_cell.length_b   1.000
_cell.length_c   1.000
_cell.angle_alpha   90.00
_cell.angle_beta   90.00
_cell.angle_gamma   90.00
#
_symmetry.space_group_name_H-M   'P 1'
#
loop_
_entity.id
_entity.type
_entity.pdbx_description
1 polymer ?
#
loop_
_entity_poly.entity_id
_entity_poly.type
_entity_poly.pdbx_seq_one_letter_code
_entity_poly.pdbx_strand_id
1 'polypeptide(L)'
;MPNIVQVQKTEVLKCKLRHAFLAVQHCASVWQECARQQEVQLKELFNLCEQYQCCYEANVESLELPASLNEVKSKLLYVIVEKIEQKLCAVQATICEFQKSYDKVNQARINAFEQKPDMVYLTESRAMSPTLATMLEWLDDTERQ
;
A
#
# COMPACT_ATOMS: atom_id res chain seq x y z
N MET A 1 12.95 14.31 -43.05
CA MET A 1 14.03 13.99 -42.10
C MET A 1 13.55 14.37 -40.70
N PRO A 2 13.41 13.43 -39.75
CA PRO A 2 12.96 13.77 -38.41
C PRO A 2 13.99 14.66 -37.72
N ASN A 3 13.50 15.75 -37.13
CA ASN A 3 14.29 16.80 -36.51
C ASN A 3 14.99 16.23 -35.26
N ILE A 4 16.32 16.33 -35.17
CA ILE A 4 17.16 15.72 -34.11
C ILE A 4 16.66 16.10 -32.71
N VAL A 5 16.14 17.32 -32.56
CA VAL A 5 15.54 17.84 -31.31
C VAL A 5 14.27 17.09 -30.91
N GLN A 6 13.48 16.61 -31.87
CA GLN A 6 12.24 15.84 -31.60
C GLN A 6 12.54 14.38 -31.25
N VAL A 7 13.53 13.76 -31.89
CA VAL A 7 13.98 12.40 -31.54
C VAL A 7 14.50 12.33 -30.11
N GLN A 8 15.24 13.36 -29.67
CA GLN A 8 15.68 13.49 -28.28
C GLN A 8 14.51 13.63 -27.28
N LYS A 9 13.47 14.40 -27.61
CA LYS A 9 12.27 14.55 -26.74
C LYS A 9 11.53 13.22 -26.56
N THR A 10 11.37 12.45 -27.63
CA THR A 10 10.68 11.16 -27.59
C THR A 10 11.45 10.12 -26.77
N GLU A 11 12.77 10.04 -26.92
CA GLU A 11 13.59 9.11 -26.12
C GLU A 11 13.64 9.51 -24.63
N VAL A 12 13.64 10.80 -24.32
CA VAL A 12 13.48 11.29 -22.94
C VAL A 12 12.13 10.88 -22.35
N LEU A 13 11.05 10.97 -23.12
CA LEU A 13 9.72 10.60 -22.67
C LEU A 13 9.58 9.08 -22.48
N LYS A 14 10.09 8.27 -23.41
CA LYS A 14 10.19 6.80 -23.25
C LYS A 14 10.98 6.42 -22.01
N CYS A 15 12.09 7.11 -21.74
CA CYS A 15 12.88 6.90 -20.55
C CYS A 15 12.08 7.20 -19.27
N LYS A 16 11.35 8.33 -19.24
CA LYS A 16 10.47 8.69 -18.10
C LYS A 16 9.35 7.68 -17.88
N LEU A 17 8.70 7.20 -18.94
CA LEU A 17 7.63 6.20 -18.84
C LEU A 17 8.14 4.83 -18.39
N ARG A 18 9.34 4.41 -18.84
CA ARG A 18 10.00 3.21 -18.31
C ARG A 18 10.29 3.33 -16.82
N HIS A 19 10.78 4.50 -16.37
CA HIS A 19 11.00 4.75 -14.94
C HIS A 19 9.69 4.75 -14.15
N ALA A 20 8.63 5.34 -14.70
CA ALA A 20 7.30 5.29 -14.09
C ALA A 20 6.77 3.85 -13.97
N PHE A 21 6.95 3.03 -15.00
CA PHE A 21 6.53 1.62 -14.98
C PHE A 21 7.32 0.79 -13.96
N LEU A 22 8.64 0.97 -13.90
CA LEU A 22 9.46 0.32 -12.87
C LEU A 22 9.05 0.77 -11.46
N ALA A 23 8.71 2.05 -11.28
CA ALA A 23 8.19 2.56 -10.02
C ALA A 23 6.84 1.94 -9.67
N VAL A 24 5.91 1.82 -10.63
CA VAL A 24 4.61 1.15 -10.44
C VAL A 24 4.80 -0.33 -10.08
N GLN A 25 5.66 -1.06 -10.80
CA GLN A 25 5.93 -2.47 -10.53
C GLN A 25 6.55 -2.68 -9.14
N HIS A 26 7.48 -1.79 -8.75
CA HIS A 26 8.03 -1.80 -7.40
C HIS A 26 6.95 -1.51 -6.35
N CYS A 27 6.11 -0.49 -6.56
CA CYS A 27 5.01 -0.16 -5.64
C CYS A 27 4.02 -1.31 -5.52
N ALA A 28 3.65 -1.98 -6.61
CA ALA A 28 2.77 -3.14 -6.60
C ALA A 28 3.36 -4.30 -5.78
N SER A 29 4.67 -4.56 -5.90
CA SER A 29 5.35 -5.59 -5.10
C SER A 29 5.37 -5.25 -3.60
N VAL A 30 5.62 -3.98 -3.27
CA VAL A 30 5.59 -3.48 -1.89
C VAL A 30 4.17 -3.57 -1.34
N TRP A 31 3.16 -3.20 -2.12
CA TRP A 31 1.75 -3.29 -1.72
C TRP A 31 1.30 -4.72 -1.47
N GLN A 32 1.70 -5.67 -2.32
CA GLN A 32 1.34 -7.07 -2.14
C GLN A 32 1.95 -7.64 -0.85
N GLU A 33 3.20 -7.30 -0.55
CA GLU A 33 3.85 -7.74 0.68
C GLU A 33 3.26 -7.04 1.91
N CYS A 34 2.98 -5.73 1.84
CA CYS A 34 2.27 -5.01 2.90
C CYS A 34 0.89 -5.63 3.16
N ALA A 35 0.10 -5.92 2.12
CA ALA A 35 -1.22 -6.53 2.26
C ALA A 35 -1.14 -7.89 2.98
N ARG A 36 -0.17 -8.72 2.59
CA ARG A 36 0.08 -10.03 3.24
C ARG A 36 0.46 -9.87 4.72
N GLN A 37 1.33 -8.93 5.04
CA GLN A 37 1.73 -8.66 6.43
C GLN A 37 0.55 -8.13 7.26
N GLN A 38 -0.26 -7.24 6.69
CA GLN A 38 -1.45 -6.68 7.34
C GLN A 38 -2.52 -7.73 7.60
N GLU A 39 -2.70 -8.71 6.70
CA GLU A 39 -3.63 -9.82 6.94
C GLU A 39 -3.26 -10.59 8.23
N VAL A 40 -1.97 -10.81 8.46
CA VAL A 40 -1.48 -11.46 9.68
C VAL A 40 -1.72 -10.56 10.91
N GLN A 41 -1.39 -9.27 10.83
CA GLN A 41 -1.61 -8.33 11.94
C GLN A 41 -3.09 -8.21 12.31
N LEU A 42 -3.99 -8.18 11.30
CA LEU A 42 -5.43 -8.11 11.52
C LEU A 42 -5.97 -9.37 12.19
N LYS A 43 -5.52 -10.56 11.78
CA LYS A 43 -5.89 -11.82 12.46
C LYS A 43 -5.45 -11.83 13.93
N GLU A 44 -4.23 -11.38 14.20
CA GLU A 44 -3.73 -11.25 15.57
C GLU A 44 -4.55 -10.22 16.38
N LEU A 45 -4.93 -9.11 15.76
CA LEU A 45 -5.78 -8.08 16.38
C LEU A 45 -7.17 -8.64 16.72
N PHE A 46 -7.80 -9.36 15.80
CA PHE A 46 -9.08 -10.05 16.05
C PHE A 46 -8.97 -10.99 17.24
N ASN A 47 -7.92 -11.83 17.29
CA ASN A 47 -7.69 -12.73 18.40
C ASN A 47 -7.51 -11.98 19.74
N LEU A 48 -6.85 -10.82 19.74
CA LEU A 48 -6.70 -10.00 20.95
C LEU A 48 -8.03 -9.38 21.38
N CYS A 49 -8.86 -8.93 20.44
CA CYS A 49 -10.19 -8.42 20.71
C CYS A 49 -11.11 -9.50 21.29
N GLU A 50 -11.06 -10.72 20.75
CA GLU A 50 -11.79 -11.87 21.31
C GLU A 50 -11.31 -12.18 22.73
N GLN A 51 -9.99 -12.22 22.97
CA GLN A 51 -9.44 -12.42 24.31
C GLN A 51 -9.87 -11.34 25.29
N TYR A 52 -9.88 -10.07 24.86
CA TYR A 52 -10.38 -8.96 25.65
C TYR A 52 -11.84 -9.18 26.01
N GLN A 53 -12.69 -9.48 25.03
CA GLN A 53 -14.11 -9.70 25.22
C GLN A 53 -14.37 -10.86 26.19
N CYS A 54 -13.74 -12.02 25.97
CA CYS A 54 -13.86 -13.17 26.86
C CYS A 54 -13.39 -12.86 28.29
N CYS A 55 -12.27 -12.13 28.42
CA CYS A 55 -11.74 -11.75 29.74
C CYS A 55 -12.65 -10.74 30.45
N TYR A 56 -13.18 -9.77 29.71
CA TYR A 56 -14.08 -8.74 30.22
C TYR A 56 -15.41 -9.35 30.70
N GLU A 57 -16.03 -10.18 29.84
CA GLU A 57 -17.29 -10.88 30.11
C GLU A 57 -17.17 -11.99 31.15
N ALA A 58 -15.95 -12.49 31.42
CA ALA A 58 -15.73 -13.45 32.49
C ALA A 58 -16.18 -12.86 33.83
N ASN A 59 -17.27 -13.37 34.38
CA ASN A 59 -17.89 -12.85 35.60
C ASN A 59 -17.16 -13.35 36.86
N VAL A 60 -15.85 -13.06 36.95
CA VAL A 60 -14.94 -13.48 38.03
C VAL A 60 -15.41 -12.98 39.40
N GLU A 61 -16.10 -11.84 39.44
CA GLU A 61 -16.67 -11.23 40.64
C GLU A 61 -17.89 -11.98 41.19
N SER A 62 -18.60 -12.73 40.35
CA SER A 62 -19.74 -13.56 40.77
C SER A 62 -19.34 -14.92 41.32
N LEU A 63 -18.09 -15.31 41.11
CA LEU A 63 -17.52 -16.55 41.63
C LEU A 63 -16.90 -16.25 43.00
N GLU A 64 -17.04 -17.16 43.97
CA GLU A 64 -16.36 -17.08 45.28
C GLU A 64 -14.85 -17.30 45.14
N LEU A 65 -14.19 -16.46 44.34
CA LEU A 65 -12.78 -16.55 44.01
C LEU A 65 -11.96 -15.61 44.91
N PRO A 66 -10.68 -15.97 45.18
CA PRO A 66 -9.74 -15.08 45.85
C PRO A 66 -9.65 -13.72 45.17
N ALA A 67 -9.57 -12.63 45.95
CA ALA A 67 -9.43 -11.26 45.44
C ALA A 67 -8.22 -11.09 44.48
N SER A 68 -7.19 -11.91 44.62
CA SER A 68 -6.04 -11.96 43.71
C SER A 68 -6.41 -12.30 42.26
N LEU A 69 -7.51 -13.02 42.01
CA LEU A 69 -7.99 -13.31 40.65
C LEU A 69 -8.59 -12.09 39.96
N ASN A 70 -9.24 -11.18 40.69
CA ASN A 70 -9.69 -9.91 40.14
C ASN A 70 -8.51 -9.01 39.77
N GLU A 71 -7.45 -9.02 40.57
CA GLU A 71 -6.21 -8.31 40.25
C GLU A 71 -5.54 -8.90 38.98
N VAL A 72 -5.52 -10.22 38.84
CA VAL A 72 -5.02 -10.90 37.65
C VAL A 72 -5.86 -10.56 36.42
N LYS A 73 -7.20 -10.55 36.52
CA LYS A 73 -8.11 -10.14 35.43
C LYS A 73 -7.81 -8.72 34.98
N SER A 74 -7.71 -7.76 35.92
CA SER A 74 -7.42 -6.36 35.60
C SER A 74 -6.05 -6.20 34.93
N LYS A 75 -5.01 -6.89 35.43
CA LYS A 75 -3.68 -6.90 34.80
C LYS A 75 -3.69 -7.53 33.41
N LEU A 76 -4.44 -8.60 33.22
CA LEU A 76 -4.58 -9.27 31.93
C LEU A 76 -5.27 -8.36 30.90
N LEU A 77 -6.38 -7.72 31.28
CA LEU A 77 -7.08 -6.75 30.43
C LEU A 77 -6.16 -5.59 30.03
N TYR A 78 -5.39 -5.05 30.98
CA TYR A 78 -4.41 -4.01 30.69
C TYR A 78 -3.37 -4.45 29.66
N VAL A 79 -2.78 -5.64 29.82
CA VAL A 79 -1.80 -6.19 28.87
C VAL A 79 -2.43 -6.45 27.49
N ILE A 80 -3.68 -6.91 27.43
CA ILE A 80 -4.38 -7.12 26.15
C ILE A 80 -4.59 -5.78 25.44
N VAL A 81 -5.06 -4.74 26.16
CA VAL A 81 -5.25 -3.39 25.60
C VAL A 81 -3.92 -2.83 25.09
N GLU A 82 -2.84 -2.93 25.87
CA GLU A 82 -1.51 -2.47 25.46
C GLU A 82 -1.06 -3.17 24.15
N LYS A 83 -1.27 -4.48 24.04
CA LYS A 83 -0.96 -5.22 22.80
C LYS A 83 -1.83 -4.78 21.62
N ILE A 84 -3.11 -4.51 21.83
CA ILE A 84 -4.03 -3.98 20.80
C ILE A 84 -3.50 -2.62 20.31
N GLU A 85 -3.15 -1.71 21.22
CA GLU A 85 -2.61 -0.39 20.87
C GLU A 85 -1.31 -0.49 20.07
N GLN A 86 -0.37 -1.34 20.49
CA GLN A 86 0.88 -1.57 19.76
C GLN A 86 0.62 -2.08 18.34
N LYS A 87 -0.35 -3.00 18.16
CA LYS A 87 -0.73 -3.53 16.85
C LYS A 87 -1.41 -2.47 15.98
N LEU A 88 -2.30 -1.66 16.55
CA LEU A 88 -2.93 -0.55 15.84
C LEU A 88 -1.90 0.48 15.35
N CYS A 89 -0.92 0.82 16.19
CA CYS A 89 0.20 1.68 15.80
C CYS A 89 1.00 1.10 14.60
N ALA A 90 1.26 -0.21 14.62
CA ALA A 90 1.96 -0.88 13.52
C ALA A 90 1.15 -0.87 12.22
N VAL A 91 -0.17 -1.16 12.30
CA VAL A 91 -1.09 -1.09 11.15
C VAL A 91 -1.12 0.33 10.58
N GLN A 92 -1.24 1.35 11.45
CA GLN A 92 -1.27 2.75 11.04
C GLN A 92 0.02 3.18 10.35
N ALA A 93 1.19 2.75 10.86
CA ALA A 93 2.47 3.03 10.21
C ALA A 93 2.52 2.47 8.79
N THR A 94 2.05 1.24 8.57
CA THR A 94 2.00 0.63 7.22
C THR A 94 1.02 1.35 6.30
N ILE A 95 -0.15 1.80 6.81
CA ILE A 95 -1.09 2.61 6.02
C ILE A 95 -0.43 3.92 5.56
N CYS A 96 0.31 4.59 6.44
CA CYS A 96 1.04 5.81 6.08
C CYS A 96 2.13 5.55 5.02
N GLU A 97 2.84 4.42 5.09
CA GLU A 97 3.81 4.03 4.06
C GLU A 97 3.13 3.74 2.72
N PHE A 98 1.97 3.08 2.75
CA PHE A 98 1.15 2.83 1.57
C PHE A 98 0.73 4.14 0.89
N GLN A 99 0.22 5.10 1.67
CA GLN A 99 -0.18 6.42 1.17
C GLN A 99 1.00 7.15 0.50
N LYS A 100 2.18 7.14 1.12
CA LYS A 100 3.39 7.73 0.51
C LYS A 100 3.76 7.06 -0.82
N SER A 101 3.61 5.74 -0.92
CA SER A 101 3.89 5.01 -2.15
C SER A 101 2.87 5.33 -3.25
N TYR A 102 1.60 5.42 -2.88
CA TYR A 102 0.51 5.84 -3.76
C TYR A 102 0.74 7.25 -4.30
N ASP A 103 1.07 8.21 -3.43
CA ASP A 103 1.32 9.60 -3.82
C ASP A 103 2.48 9.72 -4.82
N LYS A 104 3.55 8.92 -4.65
CA LYS A 104 4.66 8.87 -5.60
C LYS A 104 4.23 8.37 -6.98
N VAL A 105 3.42 7.32 -7.03
CA VAL A 105 2.88 6.78 -8.30
C VAL A 105 1.95 7.80 -8.95
N ASN A 106 1.05 8.40 -8.18
CA ASN A 106 0.11 9.40 -8.69
C ASN A 106 0.84 10.65 -9.21
N GLN A 107 1.89 11.12 -8.52
CA GLN A 107 2.70 12.22 -9.00
C GLN A 107 3.47 11.87 -10.29
N ALA A 108 4.03 10.65 -10.38
CA ALA A 108 4.71 10.19 -11.59
C ALA A 108 3.75 10.13 -12.78
N ARG A 109 2.51 9.72 -12.54
CA ARG A 109 1.42 9.73 -13.52
C ARG A 109 1.09 11.14 -13.98
N ILE A 110 0.79 12.07 -13.07
CA ILE A 110 0.50 13.49 -13.39
C ILE A 110 1.61 14.09 -14.25
N ASN A 111 2.86 13.90 -13.85
CA ASN A 111 4.04 14.40 -14.59
C ASN A 111 4.17 13.80 -16.00
N ALA A 112 3.68 12.57 -16.22
CA ALA A 112 3.70 11.92 -17.52
C ALA A 112 2.58 12.44 -18.45
N PHE A 113 1.39 12.70 -17.91
CA PHE A 113 0.24 13.22 -18.67
C PHE A 113 0.33 14.72 -18.99
N GLU A 114 0.92 15.53 -18.10
CA GLU A 114 1.14 16.97 -18.34
C GLU A 114 2.10 17.25 -19.50
N GLN A 115 2.98 16.30 -19.85
CA GLN A 115 3.99 16.48 -20.90
C GLN A 115 3.44 16.39 -22.34
N LYS A 116 2.11 16.22 -22.54
CA LYS A 116 1.41 16.15 -23.85
C LYS A 116 2.29 15.60 -24.99
N PRO A 117 2.48 14.27 -25.07
CA PRO A 117 3.27 13.68 -26.13
C PRO A 117 2.75 14.08 -27.51
N ASP A 118 3.65 14.41 -28.45
CA ASP A 118 3.29 14.61 -29.86
C ASP A 118 2.64 13.33 -30.40
N MET A 119 1.44 13.44 -30.99
CA MET A 119 0.61 12.30 -31.43
C MET A 119 1.32 11.37 -32.41
N VAL A 120 2.31 11.87 -33.15
CA VAL A 120 3.11 11.11 -34.12
C VAL A 120 3.91 9.97 -33.48
N TYR A 121 4.25 10.08 -32.19
CA TYR A 121 5.09 9.10 -31.48
C TYR A 121 4.30 8.15 -30.56
N LEU A 122 2.98 8.33 -30.45
CA LEU A 122 2.10 7.41 -29.72
C LEU A 122 2.03 6.03 -30.38
N THR A 123 2.29 5.96 -31.69
CA THR A 123 2.08 4.77 -32.52
C THR A 123 3.37 4.08 -32.98
N GLU A 124 4.56 4.64 -32.70
CA GLU A 124 5.83 3.99 -33.07
C GLU A 124 6.10 2.76 -32.20
N SER A 125 5.69 1.59 -32.70
CA SER A 125 5.98 0.28 -32.15
C SER A 125 7.30 -0.26 -32.70
N ARG A 126 8.18 -0.73 -31.82
CA ARG A 126 9.29 -1.62 -32.17
C ARG A 126 8.98 -2.98 -31.58
N ALA A 127 9.30 -4.06 -32.30
CA ALA A 127 8.96 -5.44 -31.95
C ALA A 127 9.40 -5.91 -30.54
N MET A 128 10.25 -5.17 -29.83
CA MET A 128 10.72 -5.47 -28.47
C MET A 128 10.36 -4.41 -27.41
N SER A 129 9.55 -3.40 -27.72
CA SER A 129 9.17 -2.39 -26.72
C SER A 129 7.74 -1.88 -26.92
N PRO A 130 6.92 -1.80 -25.86
CA PRO A 130 5.57 -1.24 -25.93
C PRO A 130 5.60 0.20 -26.44
N THR A 131 4.53 0.61 -27.13
CA THR A 131 4.41 1.98 -27.63
C THR A 131 4.19 2.96 -26.48
N LEU A 132 4.37 4.24 -26.77
CA LEU A 132 4.14 5.30 -25.81
C LEU A 132 2.65 5.36 -25.38
N ALA A 133 1.74 5.08 -26.31
CA ALA A 133 0.31 4.95 -26.02
C ALA A 133 0.03 3.78 -25.08
N THR A 134 0.61 2.61 -25.34
CA THR A 134 0.45 1.43 -24.48
C THR A 134 0.98 1.66 -23.07
N MET A 135 2.11 2.36 -22.93
CA MET A 135 2.66 2.71 -21.60
C MET A 135 1.79 3.71 -20.83
N LEU A 136 1.13 4.65 -21.52
CA LEU A 136 0.21 5.60 -20.91
C LEU A 136 -1.13 4.94 -20.55
N GLU A 137 -1.62 4.03 -21.40
CA GLU A 137 -2.81 3.21 -21.15
C GLU A 137 -2.62 2.33 -19.92
N TRP A 138 -1.45 1.68 -19.77
CA TRP A 138 -1.13 0.92 -18.57
C TRP A 138 -1.07 1.77 -17.29
N LEU A 139 -0.69 3.05 -17.39
CA LEU A 139 -0.76 3.98 -16.26
C LEU A 139 -2.20 4.41 -15.96
N ASP A 140 -3.06 4.53 -16.97
CA ASP A 140 -4.50 4.83 -16.78
C ASP A 140 -5.24 3.64 -16.16
N ASP A 141 -4.90 2.41 -16.58
CA ASP A 141 -5.50 1.18 -16.06
C ASP A 141 -5.22 0.95 -14.56
N THR A 142 -4.11 1.48 -14.03
CA THR A 142 -3.83 1.42 -12.58
C THR A 142 -4.80 2.23 -11.71
N GLU A 143 -5.62 3.11 -12.29
CA GLU A 143 -6.64 3.89 -11.57
C GLU A 143 -8.04 3.23 -11.62
N ARG A 144 -8.25 2.24 -12.50
CA ARG A 144 -9.55 1.60 -12.73
C ARG A 144 -9.77 0.28 -11.98
N GLN A 145 -8.77 -0.19 -11.22
CA GLN A 145 -8.82 -1.39 -10.38
C GLN A 145 -8.80 -1.01 -8.90
#